data_AF-A0A7S2WWF5-F1
#
_entry.id   AF-A0A7S2WWF5-F1
#
_cell.length_a   1.000
_cell.length_b   1.000
_cell.length_c   1.000
_cell.angle_alpha   90.00
_cell.angle_beta   90.00
_cell.angle_gamma   90.00
#
_symmetry.space_group_name_H-M   'P 1'
#
loop_
_entity.id
_entity.type
_entity.pdbx_description
1 polymer ?
#
loop_
_entity_poly.entity_id
_entity_poly.type
_entity_poly.pdbx_seq_one_letter_code
_entity_poly.pdbx_strand_id
1 'polypeptide(L)'
;KGAGYTVNIPFEATGLGDIDYLAAFQLVVEPIGKQFKPDLVIVACGFDAAKGDPLGEMLLSPAGFYHMTARTAANIQSRMTVVLEGGYNHTNVAKCSEAVVSALLGDSVPLIKANLEDSVNPHTIKALKKVIRVQRKHWNCFDTTAHRACLATGAHQLRVSDLQLAKHTSLLKKHALQRSQTLEYGKILPTNQKGKRASGKSRKTGGVRLPLK
;
A
#
# COMPACT_ATOMS: atom_id res chain seq x y z
N LYS A 1 18.53 -14.07 12.78
CA LYS A 1 18.02 -13.90 11.39
C LYS A 1 16.70 -13.13 11.49
N GLY A 2 16.50 -12.04 10.75
CA GLY A 2 15.31 -11.16 10.88
C GLY A 2 15.62 -9.67 11.08
N ALA A 3 16.86 -9.31 11.46
CA ALA A 3 17.29 -7.92 11.54
C ALA A 3 17.13 -7.21 10.17
N GLY A 4 16.56 -6.01 10.18
CA GLY A 4 16.30 -5.20 8.98
C GLY A 4 14.92 -5.40 8.33
N TYR A 5 14.18 -6.47 8.66
CA TYR A 5 12.88 -6.78 8.04
C TYR A 5 11.68 -6.18 8.79
N THR A 6 11.91 -5.51 9.91
CA THR A 6 10.91 -4.68 10.60
C THR A 6 11.33 -3.22 10.48
N VAL A 7 10.45 -2.39 9.92
CA VAL A 7 10.71 -0.97 9.64
C VAL A 7 9.57 -0.16 10.24
N ASN A 8 9.82 0.47 11.39
CA ASN A 8 8.85 1.35 12.03
C ASN A 8 9.10 2.80 11.59
N ILE A 9 8.04 3.52 11.21
CA ILE A 9 8.08 4.96 10.90
C ILE A 9 7.26 5.70 11.97
N PRO A 10 7.88 6.15 13.07
CA PRO A 10 7.16 6.86 14.12
C PRO A 10 6.92 8.31 13.69
N PHE A 11 5.67 8.66 13.42
CA PHE A 11 5.29 10.06 13.29
C PHE A 11 5.30 10.73 14.66
N GLU A 12 6.17 11.72 14.86
CA GLU A 12 6.37 12.44 16.13
C GLU A 12 5.46 13.68 16.26
N ALA A 13 4.44 13.82 15.41
CA ALA A 13 3.52 14.95 15.39
C ALA A 13 2.12 14.48 14.96
N THR A 14 1.09 15.18 15.44
CA THR A 14 -0.29 15.03 15.00
C THR A 14 -0.57 16.00 13.84
N GLY A 15 -1.75 15.90 13.23
CA GLY A 15 -2.15 16.77 12.14
C GLY A 15 -1.44 16.49 10.80
N LEU A 16 -0.72 15.38 10.68
CA LEU A 16 0.01 15.02 9.47
C LEU A 16 -0.96 14.58 8.36
N GLY A 17 -0.69 15.02 7.14
CA GLY A 17 -1.60 14.85 6.00
C GLY A 17 -1.01 14.03 4.85
N ASP A 18 -1.65 14.13 3.69
CA ASP A 18 -1.30 13.38 2.48
C ASP A 18 0.19 13.51 2.12
N ILE A 19 0.77 14.71 2.20
CA ILE A 19 2.17 14.98 1.85
C ILE A 19 3.13 14.20 2.75
N ASP A 20 2.88 14.14 4.06
CA ASP A 20 3.74 13.45 5.02
C ASP A 20 3.77 11.95 4.79
N TYR A 21 2.60 11.36 4.58
CA TYR A 21 2.45 9.94 4.30
C TYR A 21 3.09 9.56 2.96
N LEU A 22 2.91 10.40 1.93
CA LEU A 22 3.52 10.16 0.61
C LEU A 22 5.04 10.34 0.64
N ALA A 23 5.56 11.26 1.45
CA ALA A 23 6.98 11.37 1.71
C ALA A 23 7.54 10.09 2.35
N ALA A 24 6.86 9.53 3.35
CA ALA A 24 7.23 8.26 3.97
C ALA A 24 7.24 7.12 2.95
N PHE A 25 6.25 7.07 2.06
CA PHE A 25 6.20 6.10 0.97
C PHE A 25 7.40 6.23 0.04
N GLN A 26 7.64 7.41 -0.50
CA GLN A 26 8.68 7.65 -1.50
C GLN A 26 10.09 7.47 -0.94
N LEU A 27 10.33 7.88 0.31
CA LEU A 27 11.67 7.88 0.90
C LEU A 27 12.01 6.57 1.62
N VAL A 28 11.03 5.77 2.06
CA VAL A 28 11.26 4.56 2.86
C VAL A 28 10.51 3.35 2.32
N VAL A 29 9.19 3.39 2.22
CA VAL A 29 8.37 2.20 1.93
C VAL A 29 8.64 1.65 0.53
N GLU A 30 8.64 2.51 -0.49
CA GLU A 30 8.85 2.08 -1.88
C GLU A 30 10.28 1.61 -2.16
N PRO A 31 11.34 2.32 -1.73
CA PRO A 31 12.72 1.83 -1.91
C PRO A 31 12.92 0.43 -1.29
N ILE A 32 12.45 0.24 -0.05
CA ILE A 32 12.55 -1.04 0.64
C ILE A 32 11.69 -2.10 -0.07
N GLY A 33 10.42 -1.78 -0.38
CA GLY A 33 9.51 -2.72 -1.05
C GLY A 33 10.02 -3.18 -2.41
N LYS A 34 10.57 -2.26 -3.21
CA LYS A 34 11.21 -2.56 -4.52
C LYS A 34 12.44 -3.45 -4.38
N GLN A 35 13.26 -3.22 -3.36
CA GLN A 35 14.43 -4.07 -3.12
C GLN A 35 14.04 -5.43 -2.55
N PHE A 36 13.04 -5.48 -1.67
CA PHE A 36 12.54 -6.70 -1.05
C PHE A 36 11.86 -7.64 -2.06
N LYS A 37 11.15 -7.07 -3.05
CA LYS A 37 10.44 -7.80 -4.11
C LYS A 37 9.50 -8.89 -3.56
N PRO A 38 8.46 -8.51 -2.79
CA PRO A 38 7.54 -9.49 -2.22
C PRO A 38 6.73 -10.20 -3.31
N ASP A 39 6.41 -11.48 -3.09
CA ASP A 39 5.48 -12.24 -3.95
C ASP A 39 4.00 -11.84 -3.73
N LEU A 40 3.69 -11.31 -2.55
CA LEU A 40 2.36 -10.87 -2.11
C LEU A 40 2.51 -9.71 -1.11
N VAL A 41 1.61 -8.73 -1.19
CA VAL A 41 1.49 -7.66 -0.19
C VAL A 41 0.18 -7.82 0.58
N ILE A 42 0.24 -7.75 1.90
CA ILE A 42 -0.93 -7.70 2.78
C ILE A 42 -0.92 -6.33 3.46
N VAL A 43 -2.01 -5.58 3.33
CA VAL A 43 -2.18 -4.27 3.95
C VAL A 43 -3.18 -4.39 5.09
N ALA A 44 -2.69 -4.25 6.32
CA ALA A 44 -3.52 -3.99 7.50
C ALA A 44 -4.01 -2.53 7.41
N CYS A 45 -5.26 -2.33 6.98
CA CYS A 45 -5.78 -1.05 6.51
C CYS A 45 -6.71 -0.41 7.55
N GLY A 46 -6.11 0.33 8.48
CA GLY A 46 -6.85 1.23 9.37
C GLY A 46 -7.14 2.57 8.71
N PHE A 47 -8.30 3.15 9.01
CA PHE A 47 -8.74 4.48 8.56
C PHE A 47 -8.79 5.51 9.70
N ASP A 48 -8.19 5.20 10.85
CA ASP A 48 -8.08 6.11 11.99
C ASP A 48 -7.11 7.27 11.75
N ALA A 49 -6.20 7.16 10.77
CA ALA A 49 -5.41 8.30 10.27
C ALA A 49 -6.23 9.31 9.43
N ALA A 50 -7.50 9.03 9.13
CA ALA A 50 -8.31 9.93 8.30
C ALA A 50 -8.65 11.23 9.03
N LYS A 51 -8.70 12.34 8.27
CA LYS A 51 -9.13 13.65 8.80
C LYS A 51 -10.49 13.57 9.50
N GLY A 52 -10.53 13.94 10.77
CA GLY A 52 -11.76 13.96 11.58
C GLY A 52 -12.12 12.61 12.20
N ASP A 53 -11.20 11.64 12.20
CA ASP A 53 -11.28 10.49 13.11
C ASP A 53 -11.07 10.96 14.57
N PRO A 54 -11.84 10.44 15.54
CA PRO A 54 -11.75 10.88 16.94
C PRO A 54 -10.50 10.40 17.68
N LEU A 55 -9.75 9.42 17.18
CA LEU A 55 -8.61 8.83 17.89
C LEU A 55 -7.27 9.08 17.21
N GLY A 56 -7.19 9.06 15.88
CA GLY A 56 -5.89 9.12 15.20
C GLY A 56 -5.26 10.52 15.10
N GLU A 57 -6.05 11.60 15.20
CA GLU A 57 -5.59 13.00 15.18
C GLU A 57 -4.73 13.38 13.94
N MET A 58 -4.88 12.66 12.84
CA MET A 58 -4.20 12.93 11.56
C MET A 58 -5.16 13.62 10.57
N LEU A 59 -4.61 14.11 9.45
CA LEU A 59 -5.34 14.83 8.41
C LEU A 59 -5.30 14.11 7.06
N LEU A 60 -5.11 12.79 7.05
CA LEU A 60 -5.03 12.02 5.81
C LEU A 60 -6.40 12.05 5.11
N SER A 61 -6.40 12.34 3.82
CA SER A 61 -7.62 12.39 3.02
C SER A 61 -7.91 11.02 2.38
N PRO A 62 -9.15 10.77 1.94
CA PRO A 62 -9.44 9.60 1.10
C PRO A 62 -8.54 9.53 -0.14
N ALA A 63 -8.16 10.68 -0.72
CA ALA A 63 -7.20 10.70 -1.82
C ALA A 63 -5.83 10.18 -1.37
N GLY A 64 -5.34 10.58 -0.19
CA GLY A 64 -4.12 10.02 0.40
C GLY A 64 -4.12 8.49 0.47
N PHE A 65 -5.21 7.89 0.95
CA PHE A 65 -5.38 6.42 0.97
C PHE A 65 -5.39 5.79 -0.42
N TYR A 66 -6.07 6.41 -1.40
CA TYR A 66 -6.00 5.98 -2.80
C TYR A 66 -4.54 5.97 -3.27
N HIS A 67 -3.82 7.07 -3.07
CA HIS A 67 -2.46 7.25 -3.56
C HIS A 67 -1.50 6.23 -2.96
N MET A 68 -1.56 5.97 -1.64
CA MET A 68 -0.75 4.94 -1.00
C MET A 68 -1.03 3.53 -1.56
N THR A 69 -2.31 3.19 -1.75
CA THR A 69 -2.74 1.90 -2.32
C THR A 69 -2.24 1.74 -3.75
N ALA A 70 -2.51 2.73 -4.60
CA ALA A 70 -2.10 2.77 -5.99
C ALA A 70 -0.57 2.64 -6.13
N ARG A 71 0.18 3.41 -5.32
CA ARG A 71 1.64 3.35 -5.31
C ARG A 71 2.16 1.99 -4.90
N THR A 72 1.58 1.35 -3.88
CA THR A 72 1.94 -0.03 -3.50
C THR A 72 1.76 -0.98 -4.69
N ALA A 73 0.59 -0.94 -5.33
CA ALA A 73 0.25 -1.80 -6.44
C ALA A 73 1.09 -1.56 -7.71
N ALA A 74 1.51 -0.31 -7.93
CA ALA A 74 2.28 0.11 -9.10
C ALA A 74 3.79 -0.12 -8.92
N ASN A 75 4.31 0.19 -7.74
CA ASN A 75 5.74 0.32 -7.49
C ASN A 75 6.35 -0.86 -6.73
N ILE A 76 5.55 -1.62 -5.98
CA ILE A 76 6.06 -2.70 -5.12
C ILE A 76 5.59 -4.06 -5.63
N GLN A 77 4.28 -4.31 -5.61
CA GLN A 77 3.68 -5.58 -6.02
C GLN A 77 2.18 -5.40 -6.27
N SER A 78 1.70 -5.87 -7.41
CA SER A 78 0.30 -5.75 -7.83
C SER A 78 -0.61 -6.83 -7.23
N ARG A 79 -0.04 -7.97 -6.82
CA ARG A 79 -0.70 -9.01 -6.03
C ARG A 79 -0.80 -8.54 -4.59
N MET A 80 -1.94 -7.96 -4.22
CA MET A 80 -2.15 -7.43 -2.88
C MET A 80 -3.54 -7.77 -2.33
N THR A 81 -3.61 -7.91 -1.01
CA THR A 81 -4.85 -8.04 -0.25
C THR A 81 -4.89 -6.95 0.79
N VAL A 82 -6.05 -6.29 0.90
CA VAL A 82 -6.30 -5.25 1.90
C VAL A 82 -7.28 -5.82 2.91
N VAL A 83 -6.96 -5.69 4.19
CA VAL A 83 -7.77 -6.16 5.32
C VAL A 83 -8.15 -4.95 6.14
N LEU A 84 -9.45 -4.70 6.33
CA LEU A 84 -9.94 -3.59 7.12
C LEU A 84 -9.55 -3.78 8.60
N GLU A 85 -9.03 -2.72 9.22
CA GLU A 85 -8.66 -2.69 10.64
C GLU A 85 -9.47 -1.58 11.37
N GLY A 86 -8.78 -0.62 12.01
CA GLY A 86 -9.38 0.50 12.74
C GLY A 86 -10.02 1.57 11.85
N GLY A 87 -10.61 2.57 12.50
CA GLY A 87 -11.37 3.66 11.87
C GLY A 87 -12.68 3.88 12.62
N TYR A 88 -12.74 5.00 13.35
CA TYR A 88 -13.75 5.25 14.39
C TYR A 88 -14.73 6.35 14.00
N ASN A 89 -14.57 6.89 12.79
CA ASN A 89 -15.56 7.70 12.10
C ASN A 89 -16.14 6.93 10.90
N HIS A 90 -17.41 6.52 10.98
CA HIS A 90 -18.05 5.71 9.93
C HIS A 90 -18.05 6.37 8.54
N THR A 91 -18.16 7.71 8.50
CA THR A 91 -18.10 8.45 7.23
C THR A 91 -16.71 8.36 6.60
N ASN A 92 -15.67 8.42 7.43
CA ASN A 92 -14.29 8.26 6.98
C ASN A 92 -14.02 6.83 6.53
N VAL A 93 -14.47 5.83 7.28
CA VAL A 93 -14.34 4.41 6.90
C VAL A 93 -14.96 4.18 5.53
N ALA A 94 -16.18 4.67 5.28
CA ALA A 94 -16.84 4.52 3.99
C ALA A 94 -16.05 5.17 2.84
N LYS A 95 -15.70 6.46 2.98
CA LYS A 95 -14.99 7.22 1.93
C LYS A 95 -13.59 6.69 1.65
N CYS A 96 -12.87 6.29 2.69
CA CYS A 96 -11.51 5.75 2.53
C CYS A 96 -11.54 4.33 1.97
N SER A 97 -12.54 3.51 2.35
CA SER A 97 -12.76 2.19 1.73
C SER A 97 -13.03 2.31 0.24
N GLU A 98 -13.92 3.23 -0.15
CA GLU A 98 -14.20 3.55 -1.55
C GLU A 98 -12.91 3.94 -2.29
N ALA A 99 -12.13 4.86 -1.72
CA ALA A 99 -10.89 5.31 -2.33
C ALA A 99 -9.85 4.19 -2.51
N VAL A 100 -9.70 3.30 -1.53
CA VAL A 100 -8.82 2.13 -1.61
C VAL A 100 -9.30 1.15 -2.68
N VAL A 101 -10.60 0.83 -2.72
CA VAL A 101 -11.17 -0.05 -3.73
C VAL A 101 -11.02 0.54 -5.13
N SER A 102 -11.27 1.84 -5.31
CA SER A 102 -11.06 2.55 -6.57
C SER A 102 -9.60 2.49 -7.04
N ALA A 103 -8.62 2.59 -6.12
CA ALA A 103 -7.22 2.39 -6.47
C ALA A 103 -6.93 0.95 -6.94
N LEU A 104 -7.53 -0.06 -6.30
CA LEU A 104 -7.42 -1.47 -6.69
C LEU A 104 -8.09 -1.77 -8.03
N LEU A 105 -9.18 -1.07 -8.36
CA LEU A 105 -9.87 -1.15 -9.65
C LEU A 105 -9.20 -0.33 -10.75
N GLY A 106 -8.24 0.52 -10.41
CA GLY A 106 -7.56 1.39 -11.37
C GLY A 106 -8.44 2.52 -11.90
N ASP A 107 -9.41 2.96 -11.07
CA ASP A 107 -10.27 4.12 -11.35
C ASP A 107 -9.44 5.41 -11.45
N SER A 108 -10.09 6.51 -11.83
CA SER A 108 -9.45 7.82 -11.97
C SER A 108 -8.69 8.25 -10.71
N VAL A 109 -7.44 8.70 -10.89
CA VAL A 109 -6.59 9.17 -9.80
C VAL A 109 -7.16 10.48 -9.23
N PRO A 110 -7.56 10.53 -7.94
CA PRO A 110 -8.07 11.74 -7.33
C PRO A 110 -6.93 12.76 -7.12
N LEU A 111 -7.27 14.04 -7.21
CA LEU A 111 -6.34 15.12 -6.88
C LEU A 111 -6.15 15.21 -5.36
N ILE A 112 -4.90 15.39 -4.93
CA ILE A 112 -4.59 15.77 -3.56
C ILE A 112 -4.78 17.28 -3.45
N LYS A 113 -5.66 17.70 -2.54
CA LYS A 113 -5.96 19.13 -2.28
C LYS A 113 -4.88 19.76 -1.39
N ALA A 114 -3.62 19.62 -1.79
CA ALA A 114 -2.50 20.32 -1.17
C ALA A 114 -2.24 21.62 -1.94
N ASN A 115 -1.91 22.69 -1.23
CA ASN A 115 -1.44 23.92 -1.85
C ASN A 115 -0.03 23.71 -2.42
N LEU A 116 0.34 24.48 -3.44
CA LEU A 116 1.68 24.40 -4.05
C LEU A 116 2.81 24.76 -3.08
N GLU A 117 2.48 25.44 -1.98
CA GLU A 117 3.41 25.84 -0.92
C GLU A 117 3.47 24.84 0.24
N ASP A 118 2.59 23.83 0.26
CA ASP A 118 2.60 22.83 1.31
C ASP A 118 3.91 22.04 1.25
N SER A 119 4.57 21.92 2.41
CA SER A 119 5.81 21.17 2.57
C SER A 119 5.63 20.05 3.59
N VAL A 120 6.50 19.04 3.50
CA VAL A 120 6.51 17.96 4.48
C VAL A 120 6.83 18.53 5.86
N ASN A 121 6.09 18.07 6.87
CA ASN A 121 6.31 18.52 8.23
C ASN A 121 7.77 18.24 8.67
N PRO A 122 8.47 19.21 9.30
CA PRO A 122 9.84 19.00 9.78
C PRO A 122 10.01 17.79 10.71
N HIS A 123 8.99 17.46 11.52
CA HIS A 123 8.99 16.27 12.38
C HIS A 123 8.95 14.98 11.57
N THR A 124 8.13 14.91 10.52
CA THR A 124 8.14 13.80 9.56
C THR A 124 9.53 13.59 8.99
N ILE A 125 10.17 14.68 8.55
CA ILE A 125 11.49 14.63 7.92
C ILE A 125 12.55 14.12 8.89
N LYS A 126 12.53 14.62 10.13
CA LYS A 126 13.42 14.16 11.19
C LYS A 126 13.23 12.66 11.46
N ALA A 127 11.99 12.19 11.54
CA ALA A 127 11.66 10.78 11.72
C ALA A 127 12.18 9.92 10.55
N LEU A 128 11.90 10.32 9.31
CA LEU A 128 12.35 9.58 8.11
C LEU A 128 13.89 9.51 8.02
N LYS A 129 14.61 10.61 8.31
CA LYS A 129 16.08 10.59 8.36
C LYS A 129 16.61 9.60 9.39
N LYS A 130 15.97 9.51 10.56
CA LYS A 130 16.33 8.54 11.62
C LYS A 130 16.07 7.11 11.15
N VAL A 131 14.92 6.83 10.55
CA VAL A 131 14.58 5.51 10.00
C VAL A 131 15.59 5.10 8.93
N ILE A 132 15.87 5.97 7.95
CA ILE A 132 16.83 5.71 6.88
C ILE A 132 18.21 5.42 7.45
N ARG A 133 18.70 6.23 8.40
CA ARG A 133 20.00 6.00 9.05
C ARG A 133 20.08 4.61 9.69
N VAL A 134 19.04 4.20 10.42
CA VAL A 134 19.00 2.89 11.08
C VAL A 134 18.90 1.74 10.07
N GLN A 135 18.15 1.91 8.98
CA GLN A 135 17.88 0.86 8.00
C GLN A 135 18.95 0.77 6.89
N ARG A 136 19.78 1.79 6.68
CA ARG A 136 20.83 1.81 5.66
C ARG A 136 21.83 0.66 5.77
N LYS A 137 22.10 0.15 6.98
CA LYS A 137 22.94 -1.05 7.20
C LYS A 137 22.33 -2.36 6.67
N HIS A 138 21.05 -2.35 6.31
CA HIS A 138 20.29 -3.53 5.85
C HIS A 138 19.79 -3.39 4.41
N TRP A 139 19.65 -2.16 3.90
CA TRP A 139 19.00 -1.86 2.63
C TRP A 139 19.83 -0.92 1.75
N ASN A 140 20.46 -1.48 0.72
CA ASN A 140 21.28 -0.75 -0.28
C ASN A 140 20.50 0.29 -1.10
N CYS A 141 19.17 0.23 -1.13
CA CYS A 141 18.32 1.18 -1.86
C CYS A 141 18.53 2.63 -1.41
N PHE A 142 18.97 2.82 -0.17
CA PHE A 142 19.28 4.13 0.42
C PHE A 142 20.60 4.74 -0.04
N ASP A 143 21.43 3.99 -0.77
CA ASP A 143 22.74 4.43 -1.26
C ASP A 143 22.76 4.65 -2.78
N THR A 144 21.59 4.67 -3.41
CA THR A 144 21.46 5.03 -4.82
C THR A 144 21.56 6.55 -5.01
N THR A 145 22.12 6.99 -6.15
CA THR A 145 22.19 8.42 -6.48
C THR A 145 20.80 9.05 -6.56
N ALA A 146 19.82 8.31 -7.08
CA ALA A 146 18.42 8.76 -7.12
C ALA A 146 17.81 8.95 -5.72
N HIS A 147 18.04 8.04 -4.78
CA HIS A 147 17.55 8.19 -3.41
C HIS A 147 18.23 9.36 -2.68
N ARG A 148 19.56 9.48 -2.80
CA ARG A 148 20.30 10.62 -2.25
C ARG A 148 19.83 11.94 -2.84
N ALA A 149 19.59 12.01 -4.15
CA ALA A 149 19.04 13.20 -4.80
C ALA A 149 17.66 13.52 -4.22
N CYS A 150 16.75 12.55 -4.15
CA CYS A 150 15.41 12.73 -3.58
C CYS A 150 15.45 13.22 -2.12
N LEU A 151 16.38 12.72 -1.32
CA LEU A 151 16.57 13.14 0.07
C LEU A 151 17.21 14.55 0.18
N ALA A 152 18.15 14.87 -0.72
CA ALA A 152 18.90 16.12 -0.73
C ALA A 152 18.10 17.30 -1.30
N THR A 153 17.32 17.09 -2.36
CA THR A 153 16.45 18.13 -2.95
C THR A 153 15.15 18.32 -2.17
N GLY A 154 14.75 17.39 -1.30
CA GLY A 154 13.35 17.26 -0.89
C GLY A 154 13.06 16.95 0.57
N ALA A 155 14.03 17.08 1.49
CA ALA A 155 13.73 16.95 2.91
C ALA A 155 12.90 18.13 3.49
N HIS A 156 12.69 19.22 2.75
CA HIS A 156 11.82 20.34 3.19
C HIS A 156 10.84 20.79 2.10
N GLN A 157 10.85 20.10 0.94
CA GLN A 157 10.28 20.64 -0.29
C GLN A 157 9.90 19.54 -1.29
N LEU A 158 9.38 18.39 -0.81
CA LEU A 158 8.66 17.48 -1.70
C LEU A 158 7.46 18.24 -2.25
N ARG A 159 7.54 18.64 -3.53
CA ARG A 159 6.47 19.42 -4.16
C ARG A 159 5.40 18.45 -4.62
N VAL A 160 4.15 18.90 -4.66
CA VAL A 160 3.02 18.16 -5.25
C VAL A 160 3.34 17.68 -6.68
N SER A 161 4.20 18.39 -7.42
CA SER A 161 4.70 17.98 -8.74
C SER A 161 5.54 16.69 -8.75
N ASP A 162 6.12 16.31 -7.61
CA ASP A 162 6.85 15.05 -7.41
C ASP A 162 5.89 13.87 -7.18
N LEU A 163 4.61 14.16 -6.89
CA LEU A 163 3.52 13.19 -6.74
C LEU A 163 2.97 12.73 -8.10
N GLN A 164 3.84 12.50 -9.10
CA GLN A 164 3.49 12.13 -10.48
C GLN A 164 2.80 10.75 -10.58
N LEU A 165 1.59 10.60 -10.03
CA LEU A 165 0.73 9.45 -10.32
C LEU A 165 0.11 9.52 -11.71
N ALA A 166 0.08 10.69 -12.36
CA ALA A 166 -0.41 10.80 -13.74
C ALA A 166 0.36 9.88 -14.73
N LYS A 167 1.65 9.63 -14.47
CA LYS A 167 2.47 8.67 -15.25
C LYS A 167 2.12 7.20 -14.93
N HIS A 168 1.53 6.94 -13.77
CA HIS A 168 1.19 5.61 -13.28
C HIS A 168 -0.25 5.21 -13.59
N THR A 169 -1.15 6.13 -13.96
CA THR A 169 -2.56 5.81 -14.26
C THR A 169 -2.73 4.72 -15.31
N SER A 170 -1.92 4.72 -16.37
CA SER A 170 -1.93 3.67 -17.40
C SER A 170 -1.47 2.32 -16.83
N LEU A 171 -0.47 2.32 -15.95
CA LEU A 171 0.06 1.14 -15.27
C LEU A 171 -0.93 0.58 -14.23
N LEU A 172 -1.61 1.45 -13.50
CA LEU A 172 -2.67 1.10 -12.55
C LEU A 172 -3.84 0.42 -13.26
N LYS A 173 -4.30 0.98 -14.38
CA LYS A 173 -5.32 0.36 -15.24
C LYS A 173 -4.88 -0.99 -15.78
N LYS A 174 -3.63 -1.11 -16.25
CA LYS A 174 -3.05 -2.38 -16.70
C LYS A 174 -3.05 -3.43 -15.58
N HIS A 175 -2.61 -3.05 -14.39
CA HIS A 175 -2.57 -3.96 -13.24
C HIS A 175 -3.98 -4.34 -12.78
N ALA A 176 -4.93 -3.40 -12.82
CA ALA A 176 -6.34 -3.68 -12.51
C ALA A 176 -6.96 -4.65 -13.50
N LEU A 177 -6.69 -4.49 -14.80
CA LEU A 177 -7.12 -5.42 -15.83
C LEU A 177 -6.50 -6.81 -15.63
N GLN A 178 -5.21 -6.89 -15.28
CA GLN A 178 -4.58 -8.16 -14.98
C GLN A 178 -5.20 -8.84 -13.75
N ARG A 179 -5.57 -8.05 -12.72
CA ARG A 179 -6.30 -8.54 -11.55
C ARG A 179 -7.70 -9.03 -11.91
N SER A 180 -8.46 -8.29 -12.72
CA SER A 180 -9.80 -8.73 -13.14
C SER A 180 -9.77 -9.99 -14.00
N GLN A 181 -8.74 -10.15 -14.84
CA GLN A 181 -8.54 -11.37 -15.64
C GLN A 181 -8.08 -12.58 -14.80
N THR A 182 -7.45 -12.36 -13.65
CA THR A 182 -7.09 -13.43 -12.70
C THR A 182 -8.20 -13.74 -11.71
N LEU A 183 -9.20 -12.85 -11.57
CA LEU A 183 -10.42 -13.05 -10.80
C LEU A 183 -11.47 -13.81 -11.63
N GLU A 184 -11.16 -15.05 -12.04
CA GLU A 184 -12.25 -16.00 -12.33
C GLU A 184 -12.84 -16.48 -10.99
N TYR A 185 -13.83 -15.73 -10.50
CA TYR A 185 -14.63 -16.15 -9.34
C TYR A 185 -15.20 -17.54 -9.61
N GLY A 186 -14.78 -18.53 -8.81
CA GLY A 186 -15.29 -19.90 -8.88
C GLY A 186 -14.40 -20.95 -9.57
N LYS A 187 -13.25 -20.60 -10.16
CA LYS A 187 -12.27 -21.63 -10.54
C LYS A 187 -11.27 -21.86 -9.41
N ILE A 188 -11.42 -23.00 -8.73
CA ILE A 188 -10.43 -23.53 -7.78
C ILE A 188 -9.09 -23.58 -8.52
N LEU A 189 -8.08 -22.85 -8.03
CA LEU A 189 -6.71 -22.95 -8.53
C LEU A 189 -6.33 -24.44 -8.58
N PRO A 190 -5.78 -24.96 -9.70
CA PRO A 190 -5.40 -26.35 -9.76
C PRO A 190 -4.41 -26.64 -8.63
N THR A 191 -4.83 -27.51 -7.70
CA THR A 191 -4.02 -27.92 -6.57
C THR A 191 -2.72 -28.47 -7.11
N ASN A 192 -1.62 -27.82 -6.73
CA ASN A 192 -0.28 -28.26 -7.08
C ASN A 192 0.07 -29.49 -6.22
N GLN A 193 -0.54 -30.64 -6.53
CA GLN A 193 -0.19 -31.94 -5.95
C GLN A 193 0.28 -32.87 -7.08
N LYS A 194 1.49 -32.64 -7.57
CA LYS A 194 2.32 -33.74 -8.07
C LYS A 194 3.20 -34.21 -6.93
N GLY A 195 2.66 -35.15 -6.15
CA GLY A 195 3.36 -35.86 -5.08
C GLY A 195 2.70 -37.22 -4.87
N LYS A 196 3.16 -38.21 -5.63
CA LYS A 196 2.91 -39.66 -5.55
C LYS A 196 2.10 -40.15 -4.33
N ARG A 197 0.97 -40.80 -4.58
CA ARG A 197 0.58 -42.01 -3.82
C ARG A 197 -0.38 -42.90 -4.63
N ALA A 198 -0.20 -44.19 -4.39
CA ALA A 198 -0.51 -45.30 -5.26
C ALA A 198 -2.02 -45.60 -5.41
N SER A 199 -2.29 -46.30 -6.51
CA SER A 199 -3.53 -46.99 -6.89
C SER A 199 -4.36 -47.56 -5.71
N GLY A 200 -5.66 -47.25 -5.68
CA GLY A 200 -6.61 -47.87 -4.75
C GLY A 200 -8.07 -47.66 -5.16
N LYS A 201 -8.60 -48.62 -5.95
CA LYS A 201 -10.00 -49.05 -6.15
C LYS A 201 -11.16 -48.04 -6.03
N SER A 202 -11.85 -47.90 -7.16
CA SER A 202 -13.21 -47.37 -7.36
C SER A 202 -14.25 -47.91 -6.36
N ARG A 203 -15.05 -47.01 -5.76
CA ARG A 203 -16.40 -47.30 -5.24
C ARG A 203 -17.35 -46.11 -5.44
N LYS A 204 -18.61 -46.48 -5.65
CA LYS A 204 -19.70 -45.76 -6.32
C LYS A 204 -20.32 -44.59 -5.53
N THR A 205 -20.83 -43.64 -6.32
CA THR A 205 -21.91 -42.64 -6.14
C THR A 205 -22.75 -42.66 -4.86
N GLY A 206 -22.94 -41.48 -4.27
CA GLY A 206 -24.03 -41.16 -3.34
C GLY A 206 -24.17 -39.64 -3.19
N GLY A 207 -25.11 -39.05 -3.93
CA GLY A 207 -25.43 -37.63 -3.82
C GLY A 207 -26.22 -37.34 -2.54
N VAL A 208 -25.84 -36.30 -1.81
CA VAL A 208 -26.60 -35.76 -0.68
C VAL A 208 -26.86 -34.29 -0.96
N ARG A 209 -28.15 -33.96 -1.08
CA ARG A 209 -28.70 -32.60 -1.24
C ARG A 209 -28.94 -32.05 0.17
N LEU A 210 -28.31 -30.93 0.53
CA LEU A 210 -28.60 -30.23 1.79
C LEU A 210 -29.74 -29.22 1.57
N PRO A 211 -30.72 -29.12 2.49
CA PRO A 211 -31.75 -28.09 2.44
C PRO A 211 -31.21 -26.78 3.02
N LEU A 212 -31.49 -25.67 2.33
CA LEU A 212 -31.28 -24.32 2.84
C LEU A 212 -32.34 -24.01 3.91
N LYS A 213 -31.91 -23.40 5.01
CA LYS A 213 -32.70 -22.49 5.83
C LYS A 213 -32.03 -21.13 5.78
#